data_AF-A0A970ACL9-F1
#
_entry.id   AF-A0A970ACL9-F1
#
_cell.length_a   1.000
_cell.length_b   1.000
_cell.length_c   1.000
_cell.angle_alpha   90.00
_cell.angle_beta   90.00
_cell.angle_gamma   90.00
#
_symmetry.space_group_name_H-M   'P 1'
#
loop_
_entity.id
_entity.type
_entity.pdbx_description
1 polymer ?
#
loop_
_entity_poly.entity_id
_entity_poly.type
_entity_poly.pdbx_seq_one_letter_code
_entity_poly.pdbx_strand_id
1 'polypeptide(L)'
;GKTCYVYSSMLQADPIKVTRYIYANSIIRSAPNGSMITKLWRPLLINGTLEGAWTKFTYDGNPAYVATSLTTTTNPPITGYAKSAINVRNAPGGSVIGTIPIGRQIKGVLVGNMVRFTYNNRTGYISASLLQETPVQVTRYIIANSIIRSAPNGSIIIRTWRPLLVSGTIEGAWLKFTYNSKTAYVAMSLTTTGNPAMTGYAKQTLYVRYTPNGSVVGTIPAGYKVSGVLVGNMVRFTYNGRTSYVYASLLRK
;
A
#
# COMPACT_ATOMS: atom_id res chain seq x y z
N GLY A 1 12.95 55.93 18.63
CA GLY A 1 13.30 54.52 18.38
C GLY A 1 14.67 54.26 18.96
N LYS A 2 14.91 53.09 19.57
CA LYS A 2 16.25 52.72 20.02
C LYS A 2 17.09 52.33 18.82
N THR A 3 18.24 52.98 18.64
CA THR A 3 19.24 52.58 17.66
C THR A 3 19.97 51.35 18.18
N CYS A 4 19.90 50.25 17.44
CA CYS A 4 20.66 49.04 17.74
C CYS A 4 21.82 48.91 16.74
N TYR A 5 23.01 48.62 17.24
CA TYR A 5 24.21 48.38 16.43
C TYR A 5 24.50 46.88 16.39
N VAL A 6 24.86 46.37 15.22
CA VAL A 6 25.41 45.02 15.02
C VAL A 6 26.80 45.15 14.41
N TYR A 7 27.74 44.35 14.87
CA TYR A 7 29.07 44.32 14.26
C TYR A 7 28.95 43.79 12.84
N SER A 8 29.52 44.51 11.86
CA SER A 8 29.55 44.07 10.47
C SER A 8 30.26 42.72 10.29
N SER A 9 31.19 42.38 11.18
CA SER A 9 31.84 41.07 11.25
C SER A 9 30.91 39.91 11.60
N MET A 10 29.71 40.19 12.13
CA MET A 10 28.66 39.20 12.42
C MET A 10 27.64 39.06 11.27
N LEU A 11 27.79 39.84 10.20
CA LEU A 11 26.92 39.78 9.03
C LEU A 11 27.54 38.85 7.98
N GLN A 12 26.73 37.96 7.42
CA GLN A 12 27.10 37.12 6.29
C GLN A 12 26.35 37.60 5.05
N ALA A 13 27.09 37.84 3.97
CA ALA A 13 26.52 38.30 2.70
C ALA A 13 25.69 37.21 2.01
N ASP A 14 26.16 35.96 2.10
CA ASP A 14 25.53 34.83 1.43
C ASP A 14 24.59 34.05 2.37
N PRO A 15 23.41 33.62 1.88
CA PRO A 15 22.53 32.75 2.64
C PRO A 15 23.21 31.42 3.00
N ILE A 16 23.05 30.96 4.24
CA ILE A 16 23.64 29.71 4.70
C ILE A 16 22.87 28.52 4.10
N LYS A 17 23.46 27.88 3.09
CA LYS A 17 22.92 26.67 2.46
C LYS A 17 23.19 25.45 3.33
N VAL A 18 22.19 24.56 3.43
CA VAL A 18 22.26 23.35 4.24
C VAL A 18 21.65 22.15 3.51
N THR A 19 22.21 20.96 3.76
CA THR A 19 21.61 19.68 3.40
C THR A 19 21.28 18.94 4.68
N ARG A 20 19.99 18.71 4.94
CA ARG A 20 19.53 18.08 6.19
C ARG A 20 18.35 17.15 5.91
N TYR A 21 18.12 16.22 6.81
CA TYR A 21 16.87 15.47 6.87
C TYR A 21 15.87 16.20 7.75
N ILE A 22 14.64 16.30 7.27
CA ILE A 22 13.48 16.64 8.10
C ILE A 22 13.02 15.34 8.79
N TYR A 23 12.75 15.39 10.09
CA TYR A 23 12.19 14.23 10.80
C TYR A 23 10.80 13.86 10.27
N ALA A 24 10.46 12.57 10.33
CA ALA A 24 9.07 12.13 10.14
C ALA A 24 8.13 12.86 11.13
N ASN A 25 6.86 12.97 10.77
CA ASN A 25 5.81 13.70 11.49
C ASN A 25 6.00 15.21 11.60
N SER A 26 7.07 15.77 11.03
CA SER A 26 7.25 17.22 10.95
C SER A 26 6.25 17.86 10.00
N ILE A 27 5.86 19.09 10.33
CA ILE A 27 4.95 19.90 9.52
C ILE A 27 5.77 20.78 8.59
N ILE A 28 5.46 20.71 7.29
CA ILE A 28 5.97 21.62 6.26
C ILE A 28 4.97 22.75 6.08
N ARG A 29 5.45 23.98 5.96
CA ARG A 29 4.64 25.20 5.90
C ARG A 29 4.93 26.05 4.67
N SER A 30 3.98 26.89 4.29
CA SER A 30 4.09 27.85 3.18
C SER A 30 4.95 29.07 3.50
N ALA A 31 5.08 29.42 4.78
CA ALA A 31 5.92 30.49 5.30
C ALA A 31 6.31 30.17 6.76
N PRO A 32 7.29 30.87 7.36
CA PRO A 32 7.50 30.86 8.81
C PRO A 32 6.19 31.11 9.55
N ASN A 33 5.78 30.18 10.42
CA ASN A 33 4.49 30.17 11.12
C ASN A 33 3.23 30.20 10.23
N GLY A 34 3.38 30.09 8.90
CA GLY A 34 2.28 30.09 7.95
C GLY A 34 1.49 28.78 7.93
N SER A 35 0.57 28.67 6.96
CA SER A 35 -0.29 27.51 6.78
C SER A 35 0.50 26.22 6.59
N MET A 36 -0.04 25.12 7.14
CA MET A 36 0.46 23.77 6.88
C MET A 36 0.26 23.43 5.40
N ILE A 37 1.34 23.01 4.74
CA ILE A 37 1.29 22.34 3.42
C ILE A 37 1.01 20.86 3.63
N THR A 38 1.82 20.20 4.47
CA THR A 38 1.70 18.77 4.74
C THR A 38 2.37 18.38 6.04
N LYS A 39 2.02 17.21 6.56
CA LYS A 39 2.74 16.50 7.62
C LYS A 39 3.44 15.30 7.01
N LEU A 40 4.76 15.22 7.18
CA LEU A 40 5.54 14.14 6.58
C LEU A 40 5.27 12.82 7.28
N TRP A 41 4.98 11.75 6.54
CA TRP A 41 4.91 10.40 7.11
C TRP A 41 6.28 9.72 7.29
N ARG A 42 7.29 10.19 6.55
CA ARG A 42 8.68 9.71 6.61
C ARG A 42 9.68 10.86 6.65
N PRO A 43 10.95 10.61 7.02
CA PRO A 43 11.98 11.61 6.87
C PRO A 43 12.18 12.00 5.40
N LEU A 44 12.60 13.24 5.18
CA LEU A 44 12.83 13.81 3.85
C LEU A 44 14.19 14.50 3.81
N LEU A 45 15.07 14.10 2.88
CA LEU A 45 16.28 14.84 2.61
C LEU A 45 15.93 16.12 1.83
N ILE A 46 16.44 17.25 2.30
CA ILE A 46 16.28 18.54 1.64
C ILE A 46 17.63 19.23 1.43
N ASN A 47 17.69 20.03 0.36
CA ASN A 47 18.67 21.09 0.20
C ASN A 47 17.93 22.41 0.40
N GLY A 48 18.39 23.22 1.34
CA GLY A 48 17.69 24.43 1.76
C GLY A 48 18.63 25.54 2.20
N THR A 49 18.03 26.60 2.72
CA THR A 49 18.71 27.79 3.24
C THR A 49 18.20 28.08 4.65
N LEU A 50 19.08 28.40 5.58
CA LEU A 50 18.68 28.81 6.93
C LEU A 50 18.19 30.26 6.92
N GLU A 51 17.00 30.48 7.48
CA GLU A 51 16.37 31.78 7.67
C GLU A 51 15.92 31.88 9.14
N GLY A 52 16.87 32.25 10.01
CA GLY A 52 16.67 32.26 11.46
C GLY A 52 16.31 30.88 12.01
N ALA A 53 15.15 30.77 12.67
CA ALA A 53 14.65 29.51 13.23
C ALA A 53 14.06 28.54 12.18
N TRP A 54 14.08 28.91 10.90
CA TRP A 54 13.47 28.15 9.81
C TRP A 54 14.50 27.71 8.78
N THR A 55 14.22 26.58 8.13
CA THR A 55 14.92 26.14 6.93
C THR A 55 13.96 26.26 5.76
N LYS A 56 14.30 27.10 4.79
CA LYS A 56 13.57 27.28 3.53
C LYS A 56 14.09 26.31 2.49
N PHE A 57 13.21 25.65 1.77
CA PHE A 57 13.55 24.68 0.72
C PHE A 57 12.44 24.62 -0.33
N THR A 58 12.64 23.85 -1.40
CA THR A 58 11.61 23.61 -2.41
C THR A 58 10.87 22.30 -2.12
N TYR A 59 9.55 22.36 -2.04
CA TYR A 59 8.67 21.20 -1.89
C TYR A 59 7.61 21.25 -2.98
N ASP A 60 7.52 20.19 -3.79
CA ASP A 60 6.60 20.10 -4.95
C ASP A 60 6.65 21.35 -5.86
N GLY A 61 7.87 21.83 -6.15
CA GLY A 61 8.12 22.99 -7.00
C GLY A 61 7.92 24.36 -6.34
N ASN A 62 7.41 24.42 -5.10
CA ASN A 62 7.08 25.66 -4.41
C ASN A 62 8.02 25.92 -3.22
N PRO A 63 8.22 27.20 -2.81
CA PRO A 63 8.90 27.51 -1.56
C PRO A 63 8.15 26.92 -0.36
N ALA A 64 8.91 26.30 0.53
CA ALA A 64 8.40 25.65 1.73
C ALA A 64 9.37 25.85 2.90
N TYR A 65 8.84 25.74 4.12
CA TYR A 65 9.55 26.04 5.35
C TYR A 65 9.32 24.94 6.39
N VAL A 66 10.37 24.64 7.14
CA VAL A 66 10.32 23.76 8.31
C VAL A 66 11.13 24.38 9.44
N ALA A 67 10.72 24.16 10.70
CA ALA A 67 11.50 24.61 11.83
C ALA A 67 12.87 23.90 11.84
N THR A 68 13.96 24.66 11.97
CA THR A 68 15.33 24.14 11.92
C THR A 68 15.59 23.11 13.03
N SER A 69 14.91 23.22 14.16
CA SER A 69 14.94 22.26 15.27
C SER A 69 14.35 20.88 14.92
N LEU A 70 13.54 20.79 13.86
CA LEU A 70 12.95 19.54 13.36
C LEU A 70 13.79 18.89 12.24
N THR A 71 15.04 19.32 12.10
CA THR A 71 15.95 18.79 11.07
C THR A 71 17.24 18.27 11.70
N THR A 72 17.87 17.32 11.01
CA THR A 72 19.11 16.67 11.46
C THR A 72 20.06 16.43 10.29
N THR A 73 21.36 16.36 10.58
CA THR A 73 22.39 15.91 9.63
C THR A 73 22.66 14.41 9.73
N THR A 74 22.17 13.76 10.79
CA THR A 74 22.30 12.31 10.97
C THR A 74 21.25 11.56 10.16
N ASN A 75 21.62 10.38 9.68
CA ASN A 75 20.73 9.52 8.90
C ASN A 75 19.57 9.01 9.80
N PRO A 76 18.30 9.39 9.55
CA PRO A 76 17.19 9.05 10.43
C PRO A 76 16.64 7.65 10.16
N PRO A 77 16.04 6.98 11.17
CA PRO A 77 15.33 5.73 10.96
C PRO A 77 14.09 5.93 10.08
N ILE A 78 13.73 4.90 9.32
CA ILE A 78 12.53 4.88 8.48
C ILE A 78 11.91 3.49 8.49
N THR A 79 10.58 3.46 8.57
CA THR A 79 9.78 2.24 8.37
C THR A 79 8.70 2.53 7.33
N GLY A 80 8.44 1.57 6.45
CA GLY A 80 7.37 1.67 5.47
C GLY A 80 7.12 0.35 4.75
N TYR A 81 6.09 0.32 3.91
CA TYR A 81 5.70 -0.85 3.13
C TYR A 81 6.02 -0.63 1.66
N ALA A 82 6.57 -1.64 0.99
CA ALA A 82 6.83 -1.57 -0.44
C ALA A 82 5.52 -1.42 -1.23
N LYS A 83 5.35 -0.31 -1.96
CA LYS A 83 4.11 -0.05 -2.75
C LYS A 83 4.07 -0.81 -4.07
N SER A 84 5.19 -1.42 -4.45
CA SER A 84 5.40 -2.22 -5.66
C SER A 84 6.57 -3.19 -5.42
N ALA A 85 6.93 -4.02 -6.41
CA ALA A 85 8.19 -4.74 -6.36
C ALA A 85 9.37 -3.75 -6.46
N ILE A 86 10.36 -3.86 -5.58
CA ILE A 86 11.47 -2.91 -5.49
C ILE A 86 12.80 -3.62 -5.64
N ASN A 87 13.65 -3.15 -6.54
CA ASN A 87 15.02 -3.64 -6.66
C ASN A 87 15.85 -3.25 -5.44
N VAL A 88 16.51 -4.24 -4.84
CA VAL A 88 17.54 -4.04 -3.82
C VAL A 88 18.88 -3.86 -4.50
N ARG A 89 19.64 -2.85 -4.10
CA ARG A 89 20.97 -2.55 -4.63
C ARG A 89 22.05 -2.70 -3.56
N ASN A 90 23.28 -3.01 -3.98
CA ASN A 90 24.43 -3.12 -3.07
C ASN A 90 24.94 -1.75 -2.56
N ALA A 91 24.65 -0.68 -3.28
CA ALA A 91 24.95 0.71 -2.93
C ALA A 91 23.88 1.65 -3.55
N PRO A 92 23.75 2.91 -3.09
CA PRO A 92 22.99 3.93 -3.82
C PRO A 92 23.49 4.04 -5.27
N GLY A 93 22.61 3.79 -6.24
CA GLY A 93 22.97 3.76 -7.67
C GLY A 93 23.76 2.52 -8.13
N GLY A 94 24.10 1.59 -7.23
CA GLY A 94 24.86 0.38 -7.54
C GLY A 94 24.04 -0.75 -8.20
N SER A 95 24.66 -1.90 -8.38
CA SER A 95 24.07 -3.09 -9.01
C SER A 95 22.88 -3.65 -8.21
N VAL A 96 21.89 -4.20 -8.92
CA VAL A 96 20.76 -4.90 -8.32
C VAL A 96 21.23 -6.26 -7.78
N ILE A 97 20.93 -6.55 -6.52
CA ILE A 97 21.31 -7.78 -5.81
C ILE A 97 20.09 -8.62 -5.39
N GLY A 98 18.89 -8.17 -5.74
CA GLY A 98 17.65 -8.88 -5.44
C GLY A 98 16.44 -7.96 -5.53
N THR A 99 15.29 -8.47 -5.10
CA THR A 99 14.01 -7.77 -5.17
C THR A 99 13.22 -7.95 -3.87
N ILE A 100 12.54 -6.89 -3.45
CA ILE A 100 11.55 -6.89 -2.38
C ILE A 100 10.15 -6.96 -3.01
N PRO A 101 9.30 -7.92 -2.60
CA PRO A 101 7.92 -7.96 -3.09
C PRO A 101 7.08 -6.83 -2.50
N ILE A 102 6.01 -6.47 -3.20
CA ILE A 102 4.97 -5.54 -2.73
C ILE A 102 4.44 -5.94 -1.35
N GLY A 103 4.08 -4.96 -0.53
CA GLY A 103 3.52 -5.15 0.82
C GLY A 103 4.55 -5.57 1.87
N ARG A 104 5.80 -5.89 1.51
CA ARG A 104 6.84 -6.18 2.49
C ARG A 104 7.13 -4.93 3.33
N GLN A 105 7.02 -5.07 4.65
CA GLN A 105 7.48 -4.03 5.58
C GLN A 105 9.00 -3.99 5.58
N ILE A 106 9.56 -2.79 5.48
CA ILE A 106 10.99 -2.48 5.51
C ILE A 106 11.26 -1.57 6.68
N LYS A 107 12.29 -1.91 7.46
CA LYS A 107 12.83 -1.13 8.56
C LYS A 107 14.31 -0.89 8.27
N GLY A 108 14.75 0.36 8.34
CA GLY A 108 16.12 0.73 8.03
C GLY A 108 16.43 2.17 8.37
N VAL A 109 17.48 2.69 7.74
CA VAL A 109 17.95 4.07 7.93
C VAL A 109 17.97 4.77 6.57
N LEU A 110 17.48 6.00 6.52
CA LEU A 110 17.50 6.82 5.31
C LEU A 110 18.92 7.38 5.08
N VAL A 111 19.52 7.01 3.96
CA VAL A 111 20.82 7.50 3.47
C VAL A 111 20.61 8.13 2.10
N GLY A 112 20.67 9.45 2.04
CA GLY A 112 20.23 10.20 0.88
C GLY A 112 18.73 9.99 0.64
N ASN A 113 18.38 9.50 -0.54
CA ASN A 113 17.01 9.11 -0.91
C ASN A 113 16.79 7.58 -0.88
N MET A 114 17.74 6.83 -0.31
CA MET A 114 17.74 5.37 -0.24
C MET A 114 17.58 4.88 1.20
N VAL A 115 16.81 3.82 1.41
CA VAL A 115 16.74 3.14 2.71
C VAL A 115 17.82 2.07 2.74
N ARG A 116 18.77 2.21 3.66
CA ARG A 116 19.78 1.20 3.98
C ARG A 116 19.22 0.22 5.01
N PHE A 117 19.32 -1.07 4.74
CA PHE A 117 18.80 -2.13 5.60
C PHE A 117 19.59 -3.43 5.40
N THR A 118 19.37 -4.42 6.26
CA THR A 118 19.95 -5.76 6.09
C THR A 118 19.10 -6.59 5.12
N TYR A 119 19.73 -7.06 4.04
CA TYR A 119 19.14 -7.94 3.04
C TYR A 119 20.03 -9.17 2.84
N ASN A 120 19.49 -10.37 3.10
CA ASN A 120 20.23 -11.64 3.01
C ASN A 120 21.62 -11.59 3.68
N ASN A 121 21.66 -11.11 4.94
CA ASN A 121 22.88 -10.95 5.75
C ASN A 121 23.93 -9.97 5.18
N ARG A 122 23.55 -9.11 4.23
CA ARG A 122 24.40 -8.05 3.66
C ARG A 122 23.68 -6.71 3.69
N THR A 123 24.42 -5.63 3.42
CA THR A 123 23.81 -4.30 3.28
C THR A 123 23.07 -4.22 1.95
N GLY A 124 21.82 -3.77 1.99
CA GLY A 124 21.00 -3.48 0.82
C GLY A 124 20.42 -2.06 0.88
N TYR A 125 20.14 -1.52 -0.30
CA TYR A 125 19.53 -0.21 -0.49
C TYR A 125 18.28 -0.31 -1.37
N ILE A 126 17.19 0.36 -0.97
CA ILE A 126 15.99 0.53 -1.79
C ILE A 126 15.60 2.00 -1.87
N SER A 127 14.87 2.41 -2.92
CA SER A 127 14.38 3.78 -3.01
C SER A 127 13.30 4.04 -1.96
N ALA A 128 13.49 5.06 -1.13
CA ALA A 128 12.49 5.46 -0.15
C ALA A 128 11.18 5.88 -0.84
N SER A 129 11.26 6.48 -2.03
CA SER A 129 10.10 6.90 -2.84
C SER A 129 9.11 5.77 -3.19
N LEU A 130 9.56 4.51 -3.14
CA LEU A 130 8.77 3.32 -3.41
C LEU A 130 8.14 2.71 -2.15
N LEU A 131 8.29 3.36 -1.01
CA LEU A 131 7.60 3.02 0.23
C LEU A 131 6.34 3.86 0.43
N GLN A 132 5.39 3.31 1.18
CA GLN A 132 4.20 3.97 1.69
C GLN A 132 4.07 3.72 3.20
N GLU A 133 3.34 4.59 3.90
CA GLU A 133 3.15 4.53 5.35
C GLU A 133 2.32 3.32 5.79
N THR A 134 1.19 3.10 5.13
CA THR A 134 0.22 2.07 5.52
C THR A 134 0.42 0.78 4.75
N PRO A 135 0.02 -0.38 5.32
CA PRO A 135 0.05 -1.65 4.59
C PRO A 135 -0.74 -1.61 3.28
N VAL A 136 -0.30 -2.37 2.28
CA VAL A 136 -0.95 -2.41 0.96
C VAL A 136 -2.25 -3.20 1.05
N GLN A 137 -3.40 -2.50 0.98
CA GLN A 137 -4.72 -3.12 0.91
C GLN A 137 -5.10 -3.44 -0.54
N VAL A 138 -5.69 -4.61 -0.76
CA VAL A 138 -6.20 -5.04 -2.08
C VAL A 138 -7.50 -5.81 -1.94
N THR A 139 -8.31 -5.76 -2.98
CA THR A 139 -9.45 -6.65 -3.18
C THR A 139 -9.12 -7.62 -4.33
N ARG A 140 -9.22 -8.91 -4.07
CA ARG A 140 -8.86 -9.97 -5.03
C ARG A 140 -9.78 -11.17 -4.90
N TYR A 141 -9.89 -11.94 -5.98
CA TYR A 141 -10.47 -13.27 -5.91
C TYR A 141 -9.42 -14.28 -5.47
N ILE A 142 -9.76 -15.09 -4.47
CA ILE A 142 -9.10 -16.38 -4.22
C ILE A 142 -9.59 -17.35 -5.27
N ILE A 143 -8.68 -18.05 -5.95
CA ILE A 143 -9.02 -19.02 -6.99
C ILE A 143 -9.66 -20.27 -6.35
N ALA A 144 -10.55 -20.95 -7.07
CA ALA A 144 -11.15 -22.21 -6.61
C ALA A 144 -10.08 -23.26 -6.25
N ASN A 145 -10.41 -24.15 -5.31
CA ASN A 145 -9.55 -25.21 -4.76
C ASN A 145 -8.28 -24.72 -4.01
N SER A 146 -8.18 -23.41 -3.74
CA SER A 146 -7.10 -22.83 -2.94
C SER A 146 -7.20 -23.16 -1.46
N ILE A 147 -6.05 -23.15 -0.78
CA ILE A 147 -5.93 -23.38 0.65
C ILE A 147 -5.90 -22.03 1.38
N ILE A 148 -6.79 -21.86 2.35
CA ILE A 148 -6.77 -20.76 3.31
C ILE A 148 -6.16 -21.29 4.62
N ARG A 149 -5.24 -20.54 5.23
CA ARG A 149 -4.47 -20.92 6.42
C ARG A 149 -4.66 -19.93 7.58
N SER A 150 -4.36 -20.37 8.80
CA SER A 150 -4.39 -19.53 10.02
C SER A 150 -3.21 -18.57 10.14
N ALA A 151 -2.09 -18.91 9.50
CA ALA A 151 -0.88 -18.10 9.40
C ALA A 151 -0.15 -18.44 8.10
N PRO A 152 0.82 -17.62 7.65
CA PRO A 152 1.78 -18.01 6.62
C PRO A 152 2.39 -19.39 6.91
N ASN A 153 2.23 -20.34 6.00
CA ASN A 153 2.63 -21.75 6.17
C ASN A 153 2.03 -22.50 7.38
N GLY A 154 1.07 -21.89 8.10
CA GLY A 154 0.43 -22.50 9.26
C GLY A 154 -0.67 -23.50 8.89
N SER A 155 -1.45 -23.89 9.91
CA SER A 155 -2.55 -24.85 9.77
C SER A 155 -3.57 -24.44 8.71
N ILE A 156 -4.10 -25.43 8.01
CA ILE A 156 -5.17 -25.23 7.02
C ILE A 156 -6.48 -24.94 7.75
N ILE A 157 -7.15 -23.85 7.37
CA ILE A 157 -8.52 -23.54 7.79
C ILE A 157 -9.52 -24.25 6.87
N ILE A 158 -9.35 -24.09 5.55
CA ILE A 158 -10.27 -24.66 4.56
C ILE A 158 -9.60 -24.76 3.18
N ARG A 159 -10.06 -25.71 2.37
CA ARG A 159 -9.89 -25.69 0.92
C ARG A 159 -11.18 -25.18 0.26
N THR A 160 -11.12 -24.04 -0.40
CA THR A 160 -12.32 -23.41 -0.98
C THR A 160 -12.79 -24.19 -2.22
N TRP A 161 -14.03 -24.63 -2.29
CA TRP A 161 -14.53 -25.29 -3.50
C TRP A 161 -14.79 -24.32 -4.67
N ARG A 162 -15.04 -23.05 -4.36
CA ARG A 162 -15.32 -21.96 -5.31
C ARG A 162 -14.38 -20.77 -5.11
N PRO A 163 -14.30 -19.86 -6.09
CA PRO A 163 -13.62 -18.59 -5.86
C PRO A 163 -14.33 -17.74 -4.81
N LEU A 164 -13.56 -16.97 -4.05
CA LEU A 164 -14.03 -16.04 -3.02
C LEU A 164 -13.47 -14.65 -3.29
N LEU A 165 -14.32 -13.62 -3.34
CA LEU A 165 -13.85 -12.24 -3.34
C LEU A 165 -13.52 -11.83 -1.90
N VAL A 166 -12.29 -11.36 -1.67
CA VAL A 166 -11.83 -10.92 -0.36
C VAL A 166 -11.11 -9.59 -0.46
N SER A 167 -11.23 -8.78 0.58
CA SER A 167 -10.40 -7.60 0.80
C SER A 167 -9.41 -7.89 1.92
N GLY A 168 -8.16 -7.52 1.73
CA GLY A 168 -7.10 -7.84 2.69
C GLY A 168 -5.81 -7.07 2.45
N THR A 169 -4.85 -7.34 3.31
CA THR A 169 -3.51 -6.74 3.33
C THR A 169 -2.49 -7.66 2.70
N ILE A 170 -1.68 -7.15 1.77
CA ILE A 170 -0.53 -7.90 1.26
C ILE A 170 0.59 -7.88 2.31
N GLU A 171 1.00 -9.07 2.74
CA GLU A 171 2.16 -9.32 3.62
C GLU A 171 3.16 -10.21 2.88
N GLY A 172 3.92 -9.61 1.96
CA GLY A 172 4.89 -10.31 1.10
C GLY A 172 4.21 -11.32 0.16
N ALA A 173 4.44 -12.61 0.38
CA ALA A 173 3.87 -13.69 -0.44
C ALA A 173 2.43 -14.07 -0.07
N TRP A 174 1.83 -13.41 0.93
CA TRP A 174 0.52 -13.75 1.48
C TRP A 174 -0.45 -12.57 1.42
N LEU A 175 -1.72 -12.88 1.18
CA LEU A 175 -2.83 -11.97 1.42
C LEU A 175 -3.45 -12.33 2.76
N LYS A 176 -3.38 -11.39 3.72
CA LYS A 176 -4.02 -11.48 5.03
C LYS A 176 -5.40 -10.85 4.98
N PHE A 177 -6.41 -11.56 5.44
CA PHE A 177 -7.80 -11.10 5.41
C PHE A 177 -8.59 -11.71 6.56
N THR A 178 -9.85 -11.31 6.71
CA THR A 178 -10.77 -11.91 7.69
C THR A 178 -11.62 -12.97 7.02
N TYR A 179 -11.63 -14.18 7.57
CA TYR A 179 -12.51 -15.27 7.16
C TYR A 179 -13.25 -15.81 8.38
N ASN A 180 -14.58 -15.80 8.36
CA ASN A 180 -15.42 -16.20 9.49
C ASN A 180 -15.00 -15.55 10.82
N SER A 181 -14.81 -14.22 10.80
CA SER A 181 -14.39 -13.41 11.95
C SER A 181 -13.01 -13.76 12.54
N LYS A 182 -12.18 -14.53 11.81
CA LYS A 182 -10.80 -14.88 12.20
C LYS A 182 -9.82 -14.39 11.16
N THR A 183 -8.60 -14.06 11.60
CA THR A 183 -7.48 -13.78 10.70
C THR A 183 -7.15 -15.02 9.87
N ALA A 184 -7.00 -14.83 8.57
CA ALA A 184 -6.73 -15.86 7.61
C ALA A 184 -5.74 -15.39 6.55
N TYR A 185 -5.06 -16.34 5.93
CA TYR A 185 -4.02 -16.10 4.94
C TYR A 185 -4.22 -17.00 3.72
N VAL A 186 -3.97 -16.44 2.53
CA VAL A 186 -3.91 -17.18 1.27
C VAL A 186 -2.65 -16.75 0.52
N ALA A 187 -2.00 -17.68 -0.18
CA ALA A 187 -0.84 -17.34 -0.99
C ALA A 187 -1.24 -16.38 -2.12
N MET A 188 -0.45 -15.32 -2.33
CA MET A 188 -0.71 -14.32 -3.39
C MET A 188 -0.77 -14.94 -4.79
N SER A 189 0.00 -16.01 -5.03
CA SER A 189 -0.02 -16.79 -6.28
C SER A 189 -1.36 -17.49 -6.54
N LEU A 190 -2.20 -17.64 -5.52
CA LEU A 190 -3.54 -18.25 -5.61
C LEU A 190 -4.65 -17.19 -5.67
N THR A 191 -4.29 -15.94 -5.99
CA THR A 191 -5.23 -14.83 -6.12
C THR A 191 -5.20 -14.22 -7.52
N THR A 192 -6.33 -13.67 -7.95
CA THR A 192 -6.46 -12.98 -9.24
C THR A 192 -7.31 -11.72 -9.12
N THR A 193 -7.05 -10.75 -9.99
CA THR A 193 -7.89 -9.56 -10.18
C THR A 193 -8.96 -9.77 -11.25
N GLY A 194 -8.76 -10.77 -12.14
CA GLY A 194 -9.73 -11.12 -13.18
C GLY A 194 -10.90 -11.91 -12.60
N ASN A 195 -12.07 -11.79 -13.24
CA ASN A 195 -13.28 -12.52 -12.86
C ASN A 195 -13.09 -14.03 -13.10
N PRO A 196 -12.98 -14.87 -12.06
CA PRO A 196 -12.70 -16.29 -12.23
C PRO A 196 -13.94 -17.04 -12.73
N ALA A 197 -13.72 -18.07 -13.55
CA ALA A 197 -14.79 -18.97 -13.94
C ALA A 197 -15.35 -19.71 -12.71
N MET A 198 -16.65 -19.97 -12.72
CA MET A 198 -17.34 -20.70 -11.67
C MET A 198 -18.51 -21.48 -12.26
N THR A 199 -18.65 -22.73 -11.81
CA THR A 199 -19.85 -23.55 -12.06
C THR A 199 -20.32 -24.13 -10.74
N GLY A 200 -21.63 -24.18 -10.55
CA GLY A 200 -22.24 -24.83 -9.40
C GLY A 200 -23.74 -25.03 -9.60
N TYR A 201 -24.35 -25.72 -8.66
CA TYR A 201 -25.77 -26.03 -8.67
C TYR A 201 -26.50 -25.24 -7.60
N ALA A 202 -27.70 -24.76 -7.92
CA ALA A 202 -28.54 -24.04 -6.98
C ALA A 202 -28.85 -24.89 -5.73
N LYS A 203 -28.58 -24.35 -4.54
CA LYS A 203 -28.93 -25.02 -3.25
C LYS A 203 -30.44 -25.01 -2.98
N GLN A 204 -31.12 -24.00 -3.52
CA GLN A 204 -32.53 -23.68 -3.33
C GLN A 204 -33.01 -22.89 -4.56
N THR A 205 -34.29 -22.51 -4.60
CA THR A 205 -34.76 -21.55 -5.62
C THR A 205 -34.01 -20.23 -5.49
N LEU A 206 -33.35 -19.79 -6.55
CA LEU A 206 -32.56 -18.55 -6.58
C LEU A 206 -33.26 -17.47 -7.39
N TYR A 207 -33.18 -16.23 -6.90
CA TYR A 207 -33.59 -15.06 -7.65
C TYR A 207 -32.51 -14.65 -8.66
N VAL A 208 -32.93 -14.53 -9.92
CA VAL A 208 -32.11 -14.04 -11.03
C VAL A 208 -32.27 -12.53 -11.15
N ARG A 209 -31.19 -11.82 -11.47
CA ARG A 209 -31.16 -10.35 -11.65
C ARG A 209 -30.41 -10.01 -12.93
N TYR A 210 -30.79 -8.97 -13.69
CA TYR A 210 -30.02 -8.54 -14.87
C TYR A 210 -28.77 -7.71 -14.52
N THR A 211 -28.73 -7.14 -13.31
CA THR A 211 -27.56 -6.42 -12.79
C THR A 211 -27.26 -6.88 -11.37
N PRO A 212 -26.01 -6.79 -10.90
CA PRO A 212 -25.69 -7.05 -9.50
C PRO A 212 -26.54 -6.17 -8.57
N ASN A 213 -27.21 -6.78 -7.59
CA ASN A 213 -28.13 -6.13 -6.65
C ASN A 213 -29.35 -5.39 -7.29
N GLY A 214 -29.60 -5.52 -8.60
CA GLY A 214 -30.79 -4.94 -9.26
C GLY A 214 -32.08 -5.73 -8.98
N SER A 215 -33.21 -5.35 -9.57
CA SER A 215 -34.49 -6.06 -9.38
C SER A 215 -34.45 -7.54 -9.77
N VAL A 216 -35.30 -8.35 -9.13
CA VAL A 216 -35.50 -9.76 -9.51
C VAL A 216 -36.23 -9.82 -10.84
N VAL A 217 -35.74 -10.66 -11.75
CA VAL A 217 -36.27 -10.78 -13.13
C VAL A 217 -36.72 -12.19 -13.46
N GLY A 218 -36.49 -13.14 -12.55
CA GLY A 218 -36.86 -14.53 -12.70
C GLY A 218 -36.33 -15.37 -11.56
N THR A 219 -36.58 -16.68 -11.64
CA THR A 219 -36.08 -17.66 -10.68
C THR A 219 -35.45 -18.85 -11.41
N ILE A 220 -34.54 -19.52 -10.71
CA ILE A 220 -34.04 -20.85 -11.09
C ILE A 220 -34.29 -21.82 -9.94
N PRO A 221 -34.77 -23.05 -10.22
CA PRO A 221 -35.07 -24.02 -9.17
C PRO A 221 -33.80 -24.58 -8.53
N ALA A 222 -33.96 -25.24 -7.36
CA ALA A 222 -32.88 -26.01 -6.76
C ALA A 222 -32.34 -27.06 -7.74
N GLY A 223 -31.03 -27.27 -7.74
CA GLY A 223 -30.36 -28.19 -8.67
C GLY A 223 -30.15 -27.61 -10.08
N TYR A 224 -30.61 -26.39 -10.39
CA TYR A 224 -30.28 -25.75 -11.65
C TYR A 224 -28.77 -25.47 -11.76
N LYS A 225 -28.16 -25.85 -12.88
CA LYS A 225 -26.73 -25.64 -13.15
C LYS A 225 -26.49 -24.19 -13.58
N VAL A 226 -25.63 -23.50 -12.85
CA VAL A 226 -25.17 -22.14 -13.17
C VAL A 226 -23.70 -22.22 -13.57
N SER A 227 -23.36 -21.76 -14.77
CA SER A 227 -22.00 -21.71 -15.29
C SER A 227 -21.71 -20.35 -15.89
N GLY A 228 -20.60 -19.74 -15.48
CA GLY A 228 -20.24 -18.38 -15.89
C GLY A 228 -18.99 -17.87 -15.20
N VAL A 229 -18.94 -16.56 -14.95
CA VAL A 229 -17.80 -15.90 -14.28
C VAL A 229 -18.26 -15.17 -13.02
N LEU A 230 -17.44 -15.19 -11.97
CA LEU A 230 -17.74 -14.47 -10.74
C LEU A 230 -17.46 -12.98 -10.92
N VAL A 231 -18.46 -12.13 -10.65
CA VAL A 231 -18.40 -10.67 -10.65
C VAL A 231 -18.89 -10.19 -9.28
N GLY A 232 -17.99 -9.66 -8.45
CA GLY A 232 -18.30 -9.41 -7.06
C GLY A 232 -18.53 -10.72 -6.31
N ASN A 233 -19.69 -10.84 -5.68
CA ASN A 233 -20.15 -12.07 -5.02
C ASN A 233 -21.22 -12.83 -5.83
N MET A 234 -21.42 -12.46 -7.10
CA MET A 234 -22.45 -13.02 -7.97
C MET A 234 -21.85 -13.68 -9.21
N VAL A 235 -22.44 -14.78 -9.66
CA VAL A 235 -22.05 -15.41 -10.94
C VAL A 235 -22.80 -14.72 -12.05
N ARG A 236 -22.06 -14.12 -12.99
CA ARG A 236 -22.57 -13.62 -14.26
C ARG A 236 -22.68 -14.78 -15.25
N PHE A 237 -23.87 -15.04 -15.74
CA PHE A 237 -24.20 -16.16 -16.63
C PHE A 237 -25.30 -15.74 -17.62
N THR A 238 -25.62 -16.60 -18.59
CA THR A 238 -26.72 -16.38 -19.53
C THR A 238 -27.98 -17.05 -19.03
N TYR A 239 -29.07 -16.28 -18.90
CA TYR A 239 -30.42 -16.75 -18.56
C TYR A 239 -31.41 -16.17 -19.56
N ASN A 240 -32.20 -17.02 -20.23
CA ASN A 240 -33.15 -16.63 -21.27
C ASN A 240 -32.55 -15.67 -22.32
N GLY A 241 -31.34 -15.99 -22.80
CA GLY A 241 -30.62 -15.20 -23.81
C GLY A 241 -30.04 -13.87 -23.31
N ARG A 242 -30.15 -13.56 -22.01
CA ARG A 242 -29.68 -12.30 -21.42
C ARG A 242 -28.63 -12.51 -20.34
N THR A 243 -27.69 -11.58 -20.24
CA THR A 243 -26.72 -11.53 -19.14
C THR A 243 -27.45 -11.34 -17.82
N SER A 244 -27.19 -12.25 -16.90
CA SER A 244 -27.90 -12.34 -15.62
C SER A 244 -26.96 -12.74 -14.49
N TYR A 245 -27.43 -12.56 -13.25
CA TYR A 245 -26.64 -12.70 -12.03
C TYR A 245 -27.41 -13.46 -10.95
N VAL A 246 -26.70 -14.36 -10.25
CA VAL A 246 -27.16 -15.05 -9.03
C VAL A 246 -26.06 -15.06 -7.98
N TYR A 247 -26.42 -15.11 -6.69
CA TYR A 247 -25.42 -15.14 -5.61
C TYR A 247 -24.63 -16.45 -5.58
N ALA A 248 -23.30 -16.35 -5.61
CA ALA A 248 -22.40 -17.50 -5.58
C ALA A 248 -22.44 -18.26 -4.24
N SER A 249 -22.78 -17.58 -3.13
CA SER A 249 -22.97 -18.20 -1.82
C SER A 249 -24.11 -19.23 -1.79
N LEU A 250 -25.09 -19.08 -2.69
CA LEU A 250 -26.26 -19.94 -2.80
C LEU A 250 -26.07 -21.11 -3.79
N LEU A 251 -24.86 -21.26 -4.34
CA LEU A 251 -24.47 -22.41 -5.14
C LEU A 251 -23.72 -23.44 -4.29
N ARG A 252 -23.77 -24.70 -4.71
CA ARG A 252 -22.95 -25.83 -4.22
C ARG A 252 -22.19 -26.47 -5.39
N LYS A 253 -21.17 -27.26 -5.05
CA LYS A 253 -20.44 -28.09 -6.02
C LYS A 253 -21.40 -29.06 -6.71
#